data_AF-A0A7L3MS02-F1
#
_entry.id   AF-A0A7L3MS02-F1
#
_cell.length_a   1.000
_cell.length_b   1.000
_cell.length_c   1.000
_cell.angle_alpha   90.00
_cell.angle_beta   90.00
_cell.angle_gamma   90.00
#
_symmetry.space_group_name_H-M   'P 1'
#
loop_
_entity.id
_entity.type
_entity.pdbx_description
1 polymer ?
#
loop_
_entity_poly.entity_id
_entity_poly.type
_entity_poly.pdbx_seq_one_letter_code
_entity_poly.pdbx_strand_id
1 'polypeptide(L)'
;RAESAQGGETRICLELPQDFKIFVRGDSTESLQSSGFEYSVCFLPPLVLNFELPPDYPSTSPPIFTLSGKWLSQAQLSALCKHLDNVWEENRGCVVLFAWMQFLKEETLNYLNISSPYELKMCPQGKGQSRTPVGPLEAGKDCGGATGS
;
A
#
# COMPACT_ATOMS: atom_id res chain seq x y z
N ARG A 1 23.90 11.95 18.10
CA ARG A 1 23.86 12.31 16.67
C ARG A 1 22.75 11.44 16.07
N ALA A 2 21.64 12.03 15.62
CA ALA A 2 20.59 11.23 14.98
C ALA A 2 21.15 10.76 13.62
N GLU A 3 21.27 9.45 13.42
CA GLU A 3 21.55 8.88 12.11
C GLU A 3 20.33 9.18 11.24
N SER A 4 20.48 10.07 10.26
CA SER A 4 19.47 10.27 9.23
C SER A 4 19.39 8.99 8.41
N ALA A 5 18.31 8.23 8.57
CA ALA A 5 18.07 7.03 7.77
C ALA A 5 18.10 7.40 6.27
N GLN A 6 18.92 6.71 5.49
CA GLN A 6 19.07 6.98 4.07
C GLN A 6 17.93 6.28 3.32
N GLY A 7 16.77 6.93 3.26
CA GLY A 7 15.57 6.41 2.60
C GLY A 7 15.03 7.31 1.50
N GLY A 8 13.97 6.85 0.83
CA GLY A 8 13.30 7.59 -0.23
C GLY A 8 11.94 7.02 -0.60
N GLU A 9 11.20 7.81 -1.37
CA GLU A 9 9.96 7.41 -2.02
C GLU A 9 10.16 7.44 -3.53
N THR A 10 9.65 6.44 -4.25
CA THR A 10 9.57 6.47 -5.71
C THR A 10 8.16 6.11 -6.18
N ARG A 11 7.74 6.74 -7.29
CA ARG A 11 6.42 6.56 -7.90
C ARG A 11 6.59 5.90 -9.26
N ILE A 12 6.03 4.72 -9.42
CA ILE A 12 6.26 3.84 -10.56
C ILE A 12 4.99 3.76 -11.40
N CYS A 13 5.03 4.33 -12.61
CA CYS A 13 3.97 4.23 -13.59
C CYS A 13 4.15 2.96 -14.41
N LEU A 14 3.16 2.07 -14.41
CA LEU A 14 3.23 0.83 -15.18
C LEU A 14 3.05 1.10 -16.67
N GLU A 15 3.70 0.27 -17.48
CA GLU A 15 3.46 0.23 -18.91
C GLU A 15 2.19 -0.60 -19.20
N LEU A 16 1.13 0.07 -19.63
CA LEU A 16 -0.12 -0.59 -19.98
C LEU A 16 -0.13 -1.00 -21.46
N PRO A 17 -0.74 -2.16 -21.80
CA PRO A 17 -1.06 -2.51 -23.17
C PRO A 17 -1.97 -1.48 -23.85
N GLN A 18 -1.96 -1.44 -25.18
CA GLN A 18 -2.90 -0.64 -25.96
C GLN A 18 -4.35 -1.09 -25.69
N ASP A 19 -5.27 -0.12 -25.58
CA ASP A 19 -6.69 -0.34 -25.29
C ASP A 19 -6.96 -1.08 -23.96
N PHE A 20 -6.13 -0.82 -22.94
CA PHE A 20 -6.37 -1.38 -21.60
C PHE A 20 -7.68 -0.83 -21.01
N LYS A 21 -8.56 -1.73 -20.58
CA LYS A 21 -9.86 -1.40 -19.99
C LYS A 21 -9.86 -1.73 -18.51
N ILE A 22 -10.53 -0.90 -17.73
CA ILE A 22 -10.88 -1.18 -16.35
C ILE A 22 -12.38 -1.37 -16.24
N PHE A 23 -12.80 -2.28 -15.38
CA PHE A 23 -14.20 -2.54 -15.07
C PHE A 23 -14.48 -2.15 -13.61
N VAL A 24 -15.52 -1.34 -13.40
CA VAL A 24 -16.00 -0.94 -12.08
C VAL A 24 -17.42 -1.47 -11.91
N ARG A 25 -17.63 -2.32 -10.91
CA ARG A 25 -18.95 -2.87 -10.60
C ARG A 25 -19.79 -1.79 -9.89
N GLY A 26 -20.97 -1.48 -10.43
CA GLY A 26 -21.90 -0.53 -9.82
C GLY A 26 -22.53 -1.10 -8.54
N ASP A 27 -22.70 -0.26 -7.52
CA ASP A 27 -23.48 -0.57 -6.32
C ASP A 27 -24.93 -0.19 -6.61
N SER A 28 -25.76 -1.15 -7.03
CA SER A 28 -27.19 -0.91 -7.20
C SER A 28 -27.97 -1.96 -6.40
N THR A 29 -28.43 -1.54 -5.23
CA THR A 29 -29.67 -2.09 -4.67
C THR A 29 -30.79 -1.77 -5.65
N GLU A 30 -31.62 -2.77 -5.94
CA GLU A 30 -32.86 -2.69 -6.74
C GLU A 30 -32.71 -3.04 -8.25
N SER A 31 -33.17 -4.26 -8.56
CA SER A 31 -33.63 -4.80 -9.85
C SER A 31 -32.62 -5.04 -11.00
N LEU A 32 -32.32 -6.34 -11.18
CA LEU A 32 -32.10 -7.05 -12.46
C LEU A 32 -31.27 -6.34 -13.56
N GLN A 33 -29.97 -6.13 -13.35
CA GLN A 33 -28.86 -6.32 -14.30
C GLN A 33 -27.56 -5.85 -13.64
N SER A 34 -26.48 -6.62 -13.74
CA SER A 34 -25.15 -6.21 -13.26
C SER A 34 -24.64 -5.04 -14.11
N SER A 35 -25.00 -3.81 -13.75
CA SER A 35 -24.52 -2.59 -14.41
C SER A 35 -23.12 -2.23 -13.93
N GLY A 36 -22.12 -2.94 -14.45
CA GLY A 36 -20.74 -2.47 -14.36
C GLY A 36 -20.41 -1.51 -15.49
N PHE A 37 -19.43 -0.63 -15.25
CA PHE A 37 -18.93 0.33 -16.24
C PHE A 37 -17.53 -0.06 -16.67
N GLU A 38 -17.29 -0.10 -17.98
CA GLU A 38 -15.96 -0.27 -18.56
C GLU A 38 -15.40 1.08 -19.03
N TYR A 39 -14.12 1.32 -18.75
CA TYR A 39 -13.41 2.51 -19.18
C TYR A 39 -12.08 2.13 -19.83
N SER A 40 -11.83 2.59 -21.05
CA SER A 40 -10.49 2.53 -21.65
C SER A 40 -9.59 3.56 -20.97
N VAL A 41 -8.45 3.12 -20.45
CA VAL A 41 -7.47 3.97 -19.76
C VAL A 41 -6.10 3.80 -20.40
N CYS A 42 -5.35 4.91 -20.48
CA CYS A 42 -3.96 4.88 -20.93
C CYS A 42 -2.98 4.72 -19.76
N PHE A 43 -3.41 5.04 -18.54
CA PHE A 43 -2.57 5.05 -17.35
C PHE A 43 -3.36 4.60 -16.12
N LEU A 44 -2.70 3.85 -15.24
CA LEU A 44 -3.19 3.55 -13.89
C LEU A 44 -2.49 4.45 -12.87
N PRO A 45 -3.10 4.71 -11.70
CA PRO A 45 -2.41 5.38 -10.61
C PRO A 45 -1.07 4.68 -10.31
N PRO A 46 0.04 5.44 -10.13
CA PRO A 46 1.36 4.84 -9.93
C PRO A 46 1.40 4.00 -8.65
N LEU A 47 2.23 2.96 -8.67
CA LEU A 47 2.65 2.28 -7.44
C LEU A 47 3.60 3.21 -6.69
N VAL A 48 3.50 3.21 -5.37
CA VAL A 48 4.40 3.97 -4.51
C VAL A 48 5.23 2.98 -3.71
N LEU A 49 6.53 3.00 -3.95
CA LEU A 49 7.53 2.24 -3.23
C LEU A 49 8.25 3.21 -2.28
N ASN A 50 8.04 3.03 -0.99
CA ASN A 50 8.82 3.68 0.05
C ASN A 50 9.88 2.72 0.53
N PHE A 51 11.13 3.18 0.65
CA PHE A 51 12.23 2.36 1.10
C PHE A 51 13.14 3.13 2.06
N GLU A 52 13.78 2.39 2.95
CA GLU A 52 14.81 2.85 3.87
C GLU A 52 15.99 1.90 3.77
N LEU A 53 17.20 2.45 3.62
CA LEU A 53 18.42 1.67 3.53
C LEU A 53 19.04 1.54 4.93
N PRO A 54 19.16 0.31 5.46
CA PRO A 54 19.90 0.11 6.70
C PRO A 54 21.39 0.40 6.48
N PRO A 55 22.14 0.68 7.56
CA PRO A 55 23.56 1.04 7.47
C PRO A 55 24.44 -0.06 6.86
N ASP A 56 23.97 -1.31 6.87
CA ASP A 56 24.69 -2.47 6.34
C ASP A 56 24.18 -2.94 4.95
N TYR A 57 23.32 -2.16 4.30
CA TYR A 57 22.95 -2.36 2.90
C TYR A 57 24.09 -1.90 1.95
N PRO A 58 24.35 -2.61 0.84
CA PRO A 58 23.71 -3.85 0.37
C PRO A 58 24.41 -5.13 0.85
N SER A 59 25.34 -5.04 1.79
CA SER A 59 26.22 -6.14 2.18
C SER A 59 25.49 -7.27 2.90
N THR A 60 24.63 -6.94 3.87
CA THR A 60 24.07 -7.95 4.80
C THR A 60 22.55 -7.93 4.90
N SER A 61 21.93 -6.75 4.88
CA SER A 61 20.49 -6.58 5.04
C SER A 61 19.83 -5.98 3.79
N PRO A 62 18.57 -6.38 3.49
CA PRO A 62 17.78 -5.78 2.43
C PRO A 62 17.36 -4.35 2.76
N PRO A 63 16.90 -3.57 1.76
CA PRO A 63 16.12 -2.36 2.01
C PRO A 63 14.86 -2.69 2.81
N ILE A 64 14.53 -1.88 3.81
CA ILE A 64 13.22 -1.92 4.46
C ILE A 64 12.26 -1.20 3.54
N PHE A 65 11.13 -1.80 3.16
CA PHE A 65 10.24 -1.16 2.19
C PHE A 65 8.76 -1.37 2.49
N THR A 66 7.95 -0.49 1.91
CA THR A 66 6.50 -0.65 1.80
C THR A 66 6.07 -0.34 0.37
N LEU A 67 5.09 -1.11 -0.12
CA LEU A 67 4.52 -0.97 -1.45
C LEU A 67 3.03 -0.66 -1.35
N SER A 68 2.58 0.36 -2.08
CA SER A 68 1.17 0.72 -2.15
C SER A 68 0.69 0.94 -3.59
N GLY A 69 -0.56 0.57 -3.85
CA GLY A 69 -1.20 0.73 -5.15
C GLY A 69 -2.70 0.76 -4.97
N LYS A 70 -3.35 1.89 -5.30
CA LYS A 70 -4.79 2.11 -5.05
C LYS A 70 -5.71 1.15 -5.81
N TRP A 71 -5.20 0.57 -6.89
CA TRP A 71 -5.92 -0.30 -7.81
C TRP A 71 -5.59 -1.78 -7.59
N LEU A 72 -4.65 -2.10 -6.69
CA LEU A 72 -4.28 -3.47 -6.37
C LEU A 72 -4.93 -3.92 -5.06
N SER A 73 -5.28 -5.19 -4.99
CA SER A 73 -5.72 -5.83 -3.73
C SER A 73 -4.53 -6.09 -2.79
N GLN A 74 -4.82 -6.25 -1.50
CA GLN A 74 -3.80 -6.60 -0.50
C GLN A 74 -3.04 -7.89 -0.85
N ALA A 75 -3.72 -8.88 -1.41
CA ALA A 75 -3.10 -10.13 -1.86
C ALA A 75 -2.10 -9.90 -3.00
N GLN A 76 -2.46 -9.06 -3.97
CA GLN A 76 -1.56 -8.70 -5.08
C GLN A 76 -0.35 -7.90 -4.59
N LEU A 77 -0.55 -6.92 -3.70
CA LEU A 77 0.55 -6.18 -3.08
C LEU A 77 1.49 -7.11 -2.30
N SER A 78 0.94 -8.06 -1.54
CA SER A 78 1.74 -9.03 -0.78
C SER A 78 2.54 -9.96 -1.70
N ALA A 79 1.97 -10.36 -2.84
CA ALA A 79 2.66 -11.16 -3.85
C ALA A 79 3.81 -10.40 -4.51
N LEU A 80 3.64 -9.09 -4.76
CA LEU A 80 4.71 -8.22 -5.24
C LEU A 80 5.81 -8.06 -4.19
N CYS A 81 5.48 -7.76 -2.93
CA CYS A 81 6.48 -7.65 -1.87
C CYS A 81 7.33 -8.92 -1.75
N LYS A 82 6.69 -10.09 -1.74
CA LYS A 82 7.39 -11.37 -1.72
C LYS A 82 8.32 -11.55 -2.93
N HIS A 83 7.93 -11.05 -4.10
CA HIS A 83 8.80 -11.08 -5.26
C HIS A 83 10.01 -10.16 -5.10
N LEU A 84 9.83 -8.95 -4.56
CA LEU A 84 10.93 -8.03 -4.29
C LEU A 84 11.92 -8.62 -3.27
N ASP A 85 11.42 -9.32 -2.25
CA ASP A 85 12.25 -10.07 -1.30
C ASP A 85 13.07 -11.16 -2.00
N ASN A 86 12.46 -11.91 -2.93
CA ASN A 86 13.18 -12.91 -3.71
C ASN A 86 14.27 -12.28 -4.60
N VAL A 87 13.97 -11.17 -5.27
CA VAL A 87 14.95 -10.44 -6.09
C VAL A 87 16.13 -9.99 -5.23
N TRP A 88 15.89 -9.60 -3.97
CA TRP A 88 16.96 -9.34 -3.03
C TRP A 88 17.79 -10.58 -2.72
N GLU A 89 17.15 -11.71 -2.36
CA GLU A 89 17.88 -12.93 -2.00
C GLU A 89 18.75 -13.45 -3.17
N GLU A 90 18.26 -13.33 -4.41
CA GLU A 90 19.02 -13.69 -5.62
C GLU A 90 20.22 -12.76 -5.88
N ASN A 91 20.12 -11.50 -5.45
CA ASN A 91 21.13 -10.45 -5.69
C ASN A 91 21.80 -9.99 -4.39
N ARG A 92 21.81 -10.85 -3.37
CA ARG A 92 22.31 -10.52 -2.03
C ARG A 92 23.76 -10.04 -2.10
N GLY A 93 24.07 -8.92 -1.44
CA GLY A 93 25.38 -8.26 -1.54
C GLY A 93 25.46 -7.18 -2.62
N CYS A 94 24.43 -7.02 -3.45
CA CYS A 94 24.36 -6.02 -4.52
C CYS A 94 23.18 -5.05 -4.33
N VAL A 95 23.24 -3.90 -5.00
CA VAL A 95 22.13 -2.94 -5.01
C VAL A 95 20.96 -3.45 -5.86
N VAL A 96 19.73 -3.34 -5.34
CA VAL A 96 18.53 -3.95 -5.94
C VAL A 96 17.42 -2.96 -6.28
N LEU A 97 17.51 -1.70 -5.85
CA LEU A 97 16.44 -0.72 -6.03
C LEU A 97 16.05 -0.51 -7.50
N PHE A 98 17.03 -0.46 -8.40
CA PHE A 98 16.75 -0.32 -9.84
C PHE A 98 16.04 -1.55 -10.41
N ALA A 99 16.49 -2.75 -10.03
CA ALA A 99 15.86 -4.00 -10.44
C ALA A 99 14.40 -4.06 -9.96
N TRP A 100 14.13 -3.69 -8.70
CA TRP A 100 12.78 -3.59 -8.16
C TRP A 100 11.91 -2.60 -8.95
N MET A 101 12.43 -1.40 -9.24
CA MET A 101 11.70 -0.39 -10.00
C MET A 101 11.38 -0.84 -11.43
N GLN A 102 12.30 -1.53 -12.09
CA GLN A 102 12.10 -2.06 -13.44
C GLN A 102 11.06 -3.18 -13.48
N PHE A 103 11.19 -4.17 -12.60
CA PHE A 103 10.18 -5.23 -12.45
C PHE A 103 8.80 -4.63 -12.19
N LEU A 104 8.70 -3.68 -11.25
CA LEU A 104 7.43 -3.06 -10.90
C LEU A 104 6.80 -2.28 -12.07
N LYS A 105 7.63 -1.69 -12.94
CA LYS A 105 7.21 -0.92 -14.10
C LYS A 105 6.72 -1.80 -15.26
N GLU A 106 7.48 -2.84 -15.58
CA GLU A 106 7.36 -3.58 -16.85
C GLU A 106 6.67 -4.94 -16.66
N GLU A 107 6.85 -5.58 -15.50
CA GLU A 107 6.45 -6.97 -15.31
C GLU A 107 5.26 -7.15 -14.34
N THR A 108 4.90 -6.13 -13.56
CA THR A 108 3.81 -6.22 -12.57
C THR A 108 2.51 -6.80 -13.15
N LEU A 109 2.06 -6.32 -14.32
CA LEU A 109 0.81 -6.80 -14.92
C LEU A 109 0.88 -8.29 -15.25
N ASN A 110 1.98 -8.71 -15.88
CA ASN A 110 2.21 -10.09 -16.26
C ASN A 110 2.34 -10.99 -15.02
N TYR A 111 3.14 -10.57 -14.04
CA TYR A 111 3.37 -11.30 -12.80
C TYR A 111 2.09 -11.52 -11.99
N LEU A 112 1.22 -10.50 -11.93
CA LEU A 112 -0.07 -10.60 -11.25
C LEU A 112 -1.18 -11.18 -12.13
N ASN A 113 -0.86 -11.58 -13.36
CA ASN A 113 -1.79 -12.10 -14.36
C ASN A 113 -3.00 -11.17 -14.58
N ILE A 114 -2.73 -9.85 -14.59
CA ILE A 114 -3.72 -8.80 -14.81
C ILE A 114 -3.88 -8.58 -16.31
N SER A 115 -5.11 -8.74 -16.79
CA SER A 115 -5.49 -8.55 -18.19
C SER A 115 -6.66 -7.59 -18.32
N SER A 116 -6.84 -7.04 -19.53
CA SER A 116 -7.97 -6.17 -19.88
C SER A 116 -9.22 -7.02 -20.20
N PRO A 117 -10.42 -6.66 -19.70
CA PRO A 117 -10.70 -5.59 -18.75
C PRO A 117 -10.33 -5.99 -17.30
N TYR A 118 -9.64 -5.11 -16.57
CA TYR A 118 -9.26 -5.33 -15.18
C TYR A 118 -10.35 -4.85 -14.20
N GLU A 119 -10.88 -5.74 -13.38
CA GLU A 119 -11.88 -5.39 -12.35
C GLU A 119 -11.23 -4.66 -11.16
N LEU A 120 -11.57 -3.38 -11.01
CA LEU A 120 -11.12 -2.57 -9.88
C LEU A 120 -11.93 -2.92 -8.63
N LYS A 121 -11.26 -3.56 -7.68
CA LYS A 121 -11.80 -3.76 -6.33
C LYS A 121 -11.46 -2.54 -5.49
N MET A 122 -12.34 -1.55 -5.50
CA MET A 122 -12.21 -0.40 -4.60
C MET A 122 -12.40 -0.90 -3.16
N CYS A 123 -11.31 -1.04 -2.40
CA CYS A 123 -11.43 -1.23 -0.95
C CYS A 123 -12.15 0.01 -0.39
N PRO A 124 -13.25 -0.14 0.38
CA PRO A 124 -13.89 0.99 1.02
C PRO A 124 -12.84 1.65 1.91
N GLN A 125 -12.44 2.89 1.61
CA GLN A 125 -11.58 3.62 2.54
C GLN A 125 -12.34 3.71 3.86
N GLY A 126 -11.75 3.14 4.91
CA GLY A 126 -12.26 3.23 6.26
C GLY A 126 -12.58 4.68 6.57
N LYS A 127 -13.79 4.93 7.10
CA LYS A 127 -14.22 6.23 7.60
C LYS A 127 -13.08 6.85 8.38
N GLY A 128 -12.63 8.04 7.98
CA GLY A 128 -11.61 8.78 8.68
C GLY A 128 -11.94 8.79 10.18
N GLN A 129 -11.00 8.36 11.01
CA GLN A 129 -11.10 8.52 12.44
C GLN A 129 -11.18 10.02 12.72
N SER A 130 -12.40 10.49 12.96
CA SER A 130 -12.65 11.70 13.73
C SER A 130 -11.85 11.57 15.02
N ARG A 131 -10.85 12.43 15.18
CA ARG A 131 -10.12 12.60 16.44
C ARG A 131 -11.16 12.79 17.55
N THR A 132 -11.27 11.82 18.44
CA THR A 132 -11.94 12.02 19.72
C THR A 132 -11.10 13.00 20.54
N PRO A 133 -11.64 14.14 20.98
CA PRO A 133 -10.95 14.95 21.97
C PRO A 133 -10.96 14.17 23.29
N VAL A 134 -9.78 13.84 23.81
CA VAL A 134 -9.62 13.37 25.19
C VAL A 134 -10.04 14.51 26.11
N GLY A 135 -11.20 14.34 26.76
CA GLY A 135 -11.63 15.19 27.87
C GLY A 135 -10.77 14.95 29.11
N PRO A 136 -10.54 15.95 29.98
CA PRO A 136 -9.84 15.75 31.24
C PRO A 136 -10.64 14.87 32.19
N LEU A 137 -9.97 13.90 32.81
CA LEU A 137 -10.50 13.03 33.85
C LEU A 137 -10.55 13.80 35.18
N GLU A 138 -11.76 13.90 35.73
CA GLU A 138 -12.16 14.49 37.00
C GLU A 138 -11.38 13.92 38.21
N ALA A 139 -10.91 14.80 39.09
CA ALA A 139 -10.46 14.44 40.44
C ALA A 139 -11.56 14.80 41.45
N GLY A 140 -12.52 13.89 41.64
CA GLY A 140 -13.48 13.92 42.74
C GLY A 140 -13.26 12.73 43.66
N LYS A 141 -12.67 12.95 44.85
CA LYS A 141 -12.60 11.93 45.90
C LYS A 141 -13.38 12.41 47.12
N ASP A 142 -14.39 11.61 47.40
CA ASP A 142 -15.49 11.78 48.35
C ASP A 142 -15.08 11.68 49.83
N CYS A 143 -16.04 12.09 50.66
CA CYS A 143 -16.07 12.44 52.07
C CYS A 143 -15.67 11.35 53.09
N GLY A 144 -15.38 11.80 54.32
CA GLY A 144 -15.35 10.95 55.51
C GLY A 144 -15.09 11.74 56.79
N GLY A 145 -16.16 12.10 57.51
CA GLY A 145 -16.09 12.63 58.87
C GLY A 145 -16.11 11.50 59.92
N ALA A 146 -15.40 11.71 61.03
CA ALA A 146 -15.53 10.92 62.25
C ALA A 146 -15.22 11.80 63.48
N THR A 147 -15.99 11.56 64.55
CA THR A 147 -16.05 12.22 65.86
C THR A 147 -15.06 11.59 66.87
N GLY A 148 -14.70 12.34 67.92
CA GLY A 148 -13.97 11.91 69.14
C GLY A 148 -12.70 12.74 69.36
N SER A 149 -12.45 13.40 70.49
CA SER A 149 -13.00 13.38 71.85
C SER A 149 -12.87 14.77 72.50
#